data_AF-A0AAV9BW32-F1
#
_entry.id   AF-A0AAV9BW32-F1
#
_cell.length_a   1.000
_cell.length_b   1.000
_cell.length_c   1.000
_cell.angle_alpha   90.00
_cell.angle_beta   90.00
_cell.angle_gamma   90.00
#
_symmetry.space_group_name_H-M   'P 1'
#
loop_
_entity.id
_entity.type
_entity.pdbx_description
1 polymer ?
#
loop_
_entity_poly.entity_id
_entity_poly.type
_entity_poly.pdbx_seq_one_letter_code
_entity_poly.pdbx_strand_id
1 'polypeptide(L)'
;MKRSNDKQLKIEHEVCEKVKAWLQDGKDVRLGDWKAADIEILNTFQLLTAKPVVYLVNMNEKDYQRKKNKFLPKIHAWVQEHGGEPIIPFSCVLEKNLADMPEDEAAEYCEENKLQRLNAGR
;
A
#
# COMPACT_ATOMS: atom_id res chain seq x y z
N MET A 1 6.34 3.00 43.67
CA MET A 1 5.84 2.54 42.36
C MET A 1 4.91 3.52 41.61
N LYS A 2 4.13 4.41 42.26
CA LYS A 2 3.22 5.35 41.55
C LYS A 2 3.86 6.38 40.60
N ARG A 3 5.04 6.94 40.93
CA ARG A 3 5.68 8.02 40.14
C ARG A 3 6.20 7.59 38.76
N SER A 4 6.54 6.31 38.57
CA SER A 4 7.08 5.83 37.29
C SER A 4 5.99 5.67 36.23
N ASN A 5 4.82 5.19 36.65
CA ASN A 5 3.67 5.01 35.76
C ASN A 5 3.14 6.36 35.26
N ASP A 6 3.17 7.37 36.12
CA ASP A 6 2.71 8.73 35.79
C ASP A 6 3.59 9.44 34.75
N LYS A 7 4.89 9.10 34.71
CA LYS A 7 5.81 9.59 33.67
C LYS A 7 5.57 8.89 32.33
N GLN A 8 5.37 7.57 32.35
CA GLN A 8 5.08 6.80 31.14
C GLN A 8 3.76 7.25 30.49
N LEU A 9 2.71 7.42 31.28
CA LEU A 9 1.41 7.91 30.80
C LEU A 9 1.50 9.31 30.16
N LYS A 10 2.35 10.18 30.70
CA LYS A 10 2.59 11.50 30.10
C LYS A 10 3.25 11.39 28.73
N ILE A 11 4.23 10.51 28.58
CA ILE A 11 4.91 10.28 27.29
C ILE A 11 3.91 9.73 26.27
N GLU A 12 3.13 8.71 26.64
CA GLU A 12 2.10 8.15 25.76
C GLU A 12 1.05 9.19 25.35
N HIS A 13 0.60 10.02 26.30
CA HIS A 13 -0.33 11.10 26.01
C HIS A 13 0.25 12.13 25.03
N GLU A 14 1.53 12.51 25.20
CA GLU A 14 2.21 13.42 24.27
C GLU A 14 2.33 12.81 22.87
N VAL A 15 2.62 11.51 22.75
CA VAL A 15 2.62 10.79 21.46
C VAL A 15 1.23 10.80 20.84
N CYS A 16 0.19 10.49 21.62
CA CYS A 16 -1.20 10.51 21.15
C CYS A 16 -1.62 11.88 20.61
N GLU A 17 -1.27 12.97 21.31
CA GLU A 17 -1.58 14.33 20.83
C GLU A 17 -0.83 14.68 19.53
N LYS A 18 0.44 14.27 19.40
CA LYS A 18 1.17 14.43 18.13
C LYS A 18 0.52 13.65 16.98
N VAL A 19 0.17 12.39 17.21
CA VAL A 19 -0.49 11.53 16.21
C VAL A 19 -1.85 12.09 15.81
N LYS A 20 -2.62 12.56 16.78
CA LYS A 20 -3.91 13.19 16.53
C LYS A 20 -3.76 14.44 15.66
N ALA A 21 -2.80 15.32 15.96
CA ALA A 21 -2.53 16.49 15.14
C ALA A 21 -2.09 16.10 13.71
N TRP A 22 -1.25 15.07 13.57
CA TRP A 22 -0.81 14.53 12.27
C TRP A 22 -1.99 14.01 11.44
N LEU A 23 -2.87 13.22 12.04
CA LEU A 23 -4.07 12.69 11.40
C LEU A 23 -5.07 13.79 11.02
N GLN A 24 -5.21 14.83 11.86
CA GLN A 24 -6.07 15.98 11.57
C GLN A 24 -5.56 16.83 10.41
N ASP A 25 -4.26 16.81 10.13
CA ASP A 25 -3.65 17.40 8.93
C ASP A 25 -3.82 16.50 7.67
N GLY A 26 -4.58 15.41 7.79
CA GLY A 26 -4.89 14.51 6.68
C GLY A 26 -3.74 13.57 6.30
N LYS A 27 -2.75 13.39 7.17
CA LYS A 27 -1.55 12.59 6.89
C LYS A 27 -1.62 11.22 7.55
N ASP A 28 -1.24 10.19 6.79
CA ASP A 28 -1.12 8.83 7.30
C ASP A 28 0.06 8.71 8.27
N VAL A 29 -0.12 7.95 9.36
CA VAL A 29 0.90 7.79 10.41
C VAL A 29 2.20 7.21 9.85
N ARG A 30 2.14 6.29 8.88
CA ARG A 30 3.34 5.73 8.23
C ARG A 30 4.23 6.73 7.50
N LEU A 31 3.73 7.93 7.19
CA LEU A 31 4.48 8.99 6.50
C LEU A 31 5.11 10.00 7.48
N GLY A 32 4.84 9.85 8.78
CA GLY A 32 5.41 10.73 9.80
C GLY A 32 6.87 10.39 10.11
N ASP A 33 7.64 11.41 10.44
CA ASP A 33 8.98 11.26 11.01
C ASP A 33 8.87 11.08 12.53
N TRP A 34 8.92 9.82 12.97
CA TRP A 34 8.74 9.45 14.38
C TRP A 34 10.08 9.05 15.00
N LYS A 35 10.29 9.45 16.25
CA LYS A 35 11.44 8.98 17.03
C LYS A 35 11.28 7.50 17.35
N ALA A 36 12.39 6.77 17.51
CA ALA A 36 12.36 5.35 17.87
C ALA A 36 11.49 5.05 19.11
N ALA A 37 11.57 5.88 20.15
CA ALA A 37 10.73 5.75 21.34
C ALA A 37 9.23 5.98 21.06
N ASP A 38 8.90 6.89 20.14
CA ASP A 38 7.52 7.13 19.72
C ASP A 38 7.01 5.91 18.92
N ILE A 39 7.84 5.35 18.03
CA ILE A 39 7.53 4.15 17.22
C ILE A 39 7.22 2.94 18.12
N GLU A 40 7.98 2.73 19.19
CA GLU A 40 7.70 1.65 20.16
C GLU A 40 6.29 1.76 20.75
N ILE A 41 5.85 2.97 21.09
CA ILE A 41 4.50 3.24 21.58
C ILE A 41 3.47 3.04 20.46
N LEU A 42 3.70 3.60 19.26
CA LEU A 42 2.78 3.48 18.12
C LEU A 42 2.52 2.03 17.71
N ASN A 43 3.54 1.18 17.81
CA ASN A 43 3.42 -0.25 17.51
C ASN A 43 2.46 -0.97 18.47
N THR A 44 2.24 -0.46 19.69
CA THR A 44 1.24 -1.02 20.61
C THR A 44 -0.20 -0.75 20.16
N PHE A 45 -0.44 0.34 19.44
CA PHE A 45 -1.79 0.75 19.02
C PHE A 45 -2.28 0.07 17.74
N GLN A 46 -1.36 -0.39 16.89
CA GLN A 46 -1.69 -1.03 15.61
C GLN A 46 -2.64 -0.19 14.72
N LEU A 47 -2.38 1.12 14.66
CA LEU A 47 -3.19 2.08 13.89
C LEU A 47 -3.28 1.66 12.41
N LEU A 48 -4.46 1.89 11.81
CA LEU A 48 -4.72 1.52 10.42
C LEU A 48 -3.79 2.24 9.44
N THR A 49 -3.61 3.55 9.60
CA THR A 49 -2.77 4.39 8.72
C THR A 49 -1.26 4.23 8.95
N ALA A 50 -0.86 3.40 9.93
CA ALA A 50 0.53 3.00 10.12
C ALA A 50 0.91 1.77 9.26
N LYS A 51 -0.07 1.06 8.71
CA LYS A 51 0.18 -0.15 7.92
C LYS A 51 0.66 0.22 6.51
N PRO A 52 1.67 -0.48 5.95
CA PRO A 52 2.11 -0.26 4.59
C PRO A 52 1.01 -0.64 3.58
N VAL A 53 0.99 0.04 2.43
CA VAL A 53 -0.02 -0.15 1.37
C VAL A 53 0.69 -0.47 0.05
N VAL A 54 0.02 -1.26 -0.79
CA VAL A 54 0.36 -1.47 -2.20
C VAL A 54 -0.89 -1.17 -3.02
N TYR A 55 -0.77 -0.33 -4.04
CA TYR A 55 -1.90 0.06 -4.89
C TYR A 55 -2.04 -0.89 -6.07
N LEU A 56 -3.06 -1.75 -6.03
CA LEU A 56 -3.42 -2.62 -7.15
C LEU A 56 -4.41 -1.87 -8.06
N VAL A 57 -3.96 -1.44 -9.23
CA VAL A 57 -4.78 -0.64 -10.17
C VAL A 57 -5.40 -1.55 -11.21
N ASN A 58 -6.65 -1.94 -10.98
CA ASN A 58 -7.41 -2.77 -11.90
C ASN A 58 -7.79 -2.00 -13.17
N MET A 59 -7.54 -2.60 -14.34
CA MET A 59 -7.90 -2.09 -15.64
C MET A 59 -8.34 -3.22 -16.58
N ASN A 60 -8.96 -2.85 -17.70
CA ASN A 60 -9.36 -3.83 -18.71
C ASN A 60 -8.11 -4.50 -19.32
N GLU A 61 -8.27 -5.73 -19.76
CA GLU A 61 -7.19 -6.51 -20.38
C GLU A 61 -6.49 -5.77 -21.54
N LYS A 62 -7.25 -5.11 -22.40
CA LYS A 62 -6.71 -4.31 -23.51
C LYS A 62 -5.85 -3.14 -23.04
N ASP A 63 -6.23 -2.49 -21.93
CA ASP A 63 -5.45 -1.37 -21.36
C ASP A 63 -4.17 -1.89 -20.71
N TYR A 64 -4.26 -3.04 -20.03
CA TYR A 64 -3.13 -3.73 -19.43
C TYR A 64 -2.11 -4.18 -20.48
N GLN A 65 -2.55 -4.87 -21.53
CA GLN A 65 -1.71 -5.30 -22.66
C GLN A 65 -1.01 -4.11 -23.33
N ARG A 66 -1.73 -2.99 -23.52
CA ARG A 66 -1.17 -1.77 -24.14
C ARG A 66 -0.34 -0.93 -23.17
N LYS A 67 -0.25 -1.32 -21.89
CA LYS A 67 0.41 -0.57 -20.81
C LYS A 67 -0.04 0.90 -20.76
N LYS A 68 -1.32 1.16 -21.06
CA LYS A 68 -1.86 2.52 -21.16
C LYS A 68 -3.27 2.55 -20.63
N ASN A 69 -3.49 3.38 -19.62
CA ASN A 69 -4.80 3.65 -19.07
C ASN A 69 -4.95 5.15 -18.80
N LYS A 70 -6.14 5.70 -19.05
CA LYS A 70 -6.41 7.14 -18.90
C LYS A 70 -6.40 7.63 -17.45
N PHE A 71 -6.57 6.74 -16.48
CA PHE A 71 -6.59 7.07 -15.06
C PHE A 71 -5.22 6.88 -14.40
N LEU A 72 -4.39 5.96 -14.92
CA LEU A 72 -3.10 5.62 -14.33
C LEU A 72 -2.17 6.83 -14.09
N PRO A 73 -2.03 7.82 -15.01
CA PRO A 73 -1.20 9.00 -14.74
C PRO A 73 -1.71 9.84 -13.57
N LYS A 74 -3.04 9.99 -13.42
CA LYS A 74 -3.64 10.73 -12.31
C LYS A 74 -3.46 10.01 -10.97
N ILE A 75 -3.63 8.68 -10.98
CA ILE A 75 -3.40 7.84 -9.80
C ILE A 75 -1.93 7.90 -9.40
N HIS A 76 -1.02 7.78 -10.36
CA HIS A 76 0.42 7.86 -10.10
C HIS A 76 0.81 9.19 -9.47
N ALA A 77 0.36 10.32 -10.03
CA ALA A 77 0.61 11.65 -9.46
C ALA A 77 0.09 11.76 -8.02
N TRP A 78 -1.15 11.31 -7.77
CA TRP A 78 -1.74 11.33 -6.43
C TRP A 78 -0.94 10.48 -5.43
N VAL A 79 -0.55 9.26 -5.82
CA VAL A 79 0.25 8.38 -4.94
C VAL A 79 1.62 8.98 -4.63
N GLN A 80 2.29 9.62 -5.60
CA GLN A 80 3.57 10.29 -5.34
C GLN A 80 3.44 11.43 -4.32
N GLU A 81 2.31 12.13 -4.28
CA GLU A 81 2.01 13.15 -3.28
C GLU A 81 1.63 12.58 -1.90
N HIS A 82 1.18 11.31 -1.84
CA HIS A 82 0.60 10.69 -0.64
C HIS A 82 1.41 9.50 -0.10
N GLY A 83 2.71 9.43 -0.39
CA GLY A 83 3.62 8.44 0.21
C GLY A 83 4.49 7.67 -0.78
N GLY A 84 4.14 7.69 -2.07
CA GLY A 84 4.95 7.10 -3.14
C GLY A 84 5.01 5.57 -3.10
N GLU A 85 4.05 4.90 -2.47
CA GLU A 85 4.07 3.44 -2.36
C GLU A 85 3.91 2.74 -3.71
N PRO A 86 4.32 1.45 -3.80
CA PRO A 86 4.28 0.71 -5.06
C PRO A 86 2.89 0.67 -5.68
N ILE A 87 2.83 0.94 -6.99
CA ILE A 87 1.63 0.82 -7.81
C ILE A 87 1.83 -0.34 -8.77
N ILE A 88 0.90 -1.29 -8.76
CA ILE A 88 0.91 -2.47 -9.62
C ILE A 88 -0.36 -2.44 -10.48
N PRO A 89 -0.25 -2.03 -11.76
CA PRO A 89 -1.32 -2.20 -12.73
C PRO A 89 -1.64 -3.68 -12.92
N PHE A 90 -2.92 -4.04 -13.00
CA PHE A 90 -3.33 -5.41 -13.31
C PHE A 90 -4.71 -5.48 -13.95
N SER A 91 -5.07 -6.65 -14.48
CA SER A 91 -6.41 -6.92 -15.00
C SER A 91 -7.01 -8.13 -14.30
N CYS A 92 -8.04 -7.92 -13.48
CA CYS A 92 -8.75 -9.03 -12.82
C CYS A 92 -9.31 -10.03 -13.83
N VAL A 93 -9.80 -9.55 -14.98
CA VAL A 93 -10.39 -10.40 -16.02
C VAL A 93 -9.33 -11.31 -16.64
N LEU A 94 -8.17 -10.74 -16.95
CA LEU A 94 -7.04 -11.50 -17.48
C LEU A 94 -6.56 -12.53 -16.45
N GLU A 95 -6.33 -12.12 -15.20
CA GLU A 95 -5.82 -13.01 -14.16
C GLU A 95 -6.79 -14.15 -13.85
N LYS A 96 -8.11 -13.89 -13.90
CA LYS A 96 -9.11 -14.95 -13.79
C LYS A 96 -9.04 -15.93 -14.96
N ASN A 97 -9.02 -15.43 -16.20
CA ASN A 97 -8.93 -16.31 -17.38
C ASN A 97 -7.67 -17.18 -17.32
N LEU A 98 -6.53 -16.61 -16.94
CA LEU A 98 -5.27 -17.34 -16.76
C LEU A 98 -5.28 -18.31 -15.57
N ALA A 99 -6.12 -18.09 -14.57
CA ALA A 99 -6.28 -19.00 -13.43
C ALA A 99 -7.19 -20.20 -13.76
N ASP A 100 -8.11 -20.04 -14.70
CA ASP A 100 -9.00 -21.09 -15.18
C ASP A 100 -8.35 -21.99 -16.26
N MET A 101 -7.22 -21.54 -16.84
CA MET A 101 -6.42 -22.29 -17.81
C MET A 101 -5.41 -23.24 -17.13
N PRO A 102 -5.06 -24.37 -17.78
CA PRO A 102 -3.86 -25.15 -17.48
C PRO A 102 -2.58 -24.29 -17.48
N GLU A 103 -1.57 -24.68 -16.71
CA GLU A 103 -0.36 -23.86 -16.50
C GLU A 103 0.48 -23.68 -17.79
N ASP A 104 0.55 -24.73 -18.62
CA ASP A 104 1.15 -24.72 -19.95
C ASP A 104 0.41 -23.79 -20.91
N GLU A 105 -0.92 -23.90 -20.98
CA GLU A 105 -1.76 -23.03 -21.81
C GLU A 105 -1.67 -21.56 -21.37
N ALA A 106 -1.69 -21.30 -20.06
CA ALA A 106 -1.56 -19.95 -19.52
C ALA A 106 -0.18 -19.35 -19.80
N ALA A 107 0.89 -20.16 -19.78
CA ALA A 107 2.24 -19.72 -20.12
C ALA A 107 2.36 -19.38 -21.61
N GLU A 108 1.85 -20.24 -22.49
CA GLU A 108 1.80 -19.98 -23.93
C GLU A 108 1.02 -18.69 -24.24
N TYR A 109 -0.16 -18.52 -23.63
CA TYR A 109 -0.95 -17.30 -23.79
C TYR A 109 -0.19 -16.04 -23.36
N CYS A 110 0.56 -16.10 -22.26
CA CYS A 110 1.35 -14.97 -21.78
C CYS A 110 2.49 -14.61 -22.73
N GLU A 111 3.21 -15.61 -23.25
CA GLU A 111 4.30 -15.40 -24.22
C GLU A 111 3.78 -14.81 -25.53
N GLU A 112 2.69 -15.35 -26.08
CA GLU A 112 2.09 -14.86 -27.32
C GLU A 112 1.61 -13.40 -27.21
N ASN A 113 1.00 -13.06 -26.09
CA ASN A 113 0.43 -11.73 -25.85
C ASN A 113 1.42 -10.75 -25.19
N LYS A 114 2.67 -11.18 -24.95
CA LYS A 114 3.73 -10.41 -24.25
C LYS A 114 3.26 -9.87 -22.89
N LEU A 115 2.52 -10.71 -22.18
CA LEU A 115 1.95 -10.44 -20.88
C LEU A 115 2.82 -11.06 -19.78
N GLN A 116 2.92 -10.36 -18.66
CA GLN A 116 3.49 -10.91 -17.44
C GLN A 116 2.35 -11.09 -16.43
N ARG A 117 2.27 -12.28 -15.82
CA ARG A 117 1.35 -12.55 -14.72
C ARG A 117 1.77 -11.77 -13.48
N LEU A 118 0.79 -11.34 -12.69
CA LEU A 118 1.03 -10.71 -11.39
C LEU A 118 1.82 -11.62 -10.43
N ASN A 119 1.72 -12.95 -10.61
CA ASN A 119 2.30 -13.96 -9.74
C ASN A 119 3.69 -14.47 -10.17
N ALA A 120 4.28 -13.97 -11.27
CA ALA A 120 5.54 -14.48 -11.83
C ALA A 120 6.81 -14.12 -11.03
N GLY A 121 6.66 -13.74 -9.76
CA GLY A 121 7.76 -13.26 -8.90
C GLY A 121 7.71 -13.78 -7.46
N ARG A 122 7.32 -15.04 -7.27
CA ARG A 122 7.63 -15.79 -6.05
C ARG A 122 8.69 -16.83 -6.31
#